data_AF-A0A9E4ZPY4-F1
#
_entry.id   AF-A0A9E4ZPY4-F1
#
_cell.length_a   1.000
_cell.length_b   1.000
_cell.length_c   1.000
_cell.angle_alpha   90.00
_cell.angle_beta   90.00
_cell.angle_gamma   90.00
#
_symmetry.space_group_name_H-M   'P 1'
#
loop_
_entity.id
_entity.type
_entity.pdbx_description
1 polymer ?
#
loop_
_entity_poly.entity_id
_entity_poly.type
_entity_poly.pdbx_seq_one_letter_code
_entity_poly.pdbx_strand_id
1 'polypeptide(L)'
;MQEERIVRGGGAPRRVVEVVQDRHGNPIEIFDPPFYRNEFEDAYRFIIDDYVVAPREIGLFLPCAVRKPYSQSPSHKLFRRIIDGVLAPADYHIVIFGTCGTVPAELECMYPYRNYHYMLGKATDERIRRDFHRIEVYRLKGYLEKTRETYRHRLAYCIGPFRKAMVEASKATGIAVDLLPSDPMIERLYDIDCPFPEGSLSMQGYIDEFREGLEELAGEIRAGDTTALEGCPERRGPARA
;
A
#
# COMPACT_ATOMS: atom_id res chain seq x y z
N MET A 1 -26.51 12.58 -30.75
CA MET A 1 -25.07 12.78 -31.03
C MET A 1 -24.49 13.53 -29.85
N GLN A 2 -23.75 12.85 -28.97
CA GLN A 2 -22.93 13.51 -27.94
C GLN A 2 -21.55 13.78 -28.57
N GLU A 3 -21.06 15.00 -28.46
CA GLU A 3 -19.75 15.41 -28.98
C GLU A 3 -18.62 14.77 -28.16
N GLU A 4 -17.79 13.97 -28.82
CA GLU A 4 -16.51 13.52 -28.27
C GLU A 4 -15.56 14.71 -28.11
N ARG A 5 -15.26 15.11 -26.86
CA ARG A 5 -14.23 16.11 -26.60
C ARG A 5 -12.87 15.44 -26.40
N ILE A 6 -12.13 15.29 -27.49
CA ILE A 6 -10.72 14.90 -27.47
C ILE A 6 -9.86 16.16 -27.26
N VAL A 7 -9.09 16.22 -26.17
CA VAL A 7 -7.96 17.16 -26.06
C VAL A 7 -6.71 16.43 -26.57
N ARG A 8 -6.32 16.68 -27.83
CA ARG A 8 -5.15 16.08 -28.50
C ARG A 8 -3.98 17.06 -28.44
N GLY A 9 -2.87 16.63 -27.84
CA GLY A 9 -1.56 17.28 -27.94
C GLY A 9 -0.48 16.29 -27.52
N GLY A 10 0.65 16.23 -28.24
CA GLY A 10 1.76 15.28 -28.07
C GLY A 10 2.63 15.50 -26.81
N GLY A 11 2.00 15.91 -25.71
CA GLY A 11 2.49 15.98 -24.33
C GLY A 11 1.30 15.69 -23.40
N ALA A 12 1.53 15.43 -22.10
CA ALA A 12 0.51 14.94 -21.16
C ALA A 12 -0.91 15.53 -21.38
N PRO A 13 -1.89 14.72 -21.86
CA PRO A 13 -3.26 15.18 -22.11
C PRO A 13 -4.10 15.09 -20.83
N ARG A 14 -4.73 16.20 -20.41
CA ARG A 14 -5.81 16.20 -19.40
C ARG A 14 -7.16 16.17 -20.10
N ARG A 15 -7.95 15.15 -19.82
CA ARG A 15 -9.19 14.81 -20.54
C ARG A 15 -10.19 14.27 -19.53
N VAL A 16 -11.34 14.90 -19.34
CA VAL A 16 -12.51 14.26 -18.71
C VAL A 16 -13.03 13.21 -19.72
N VAL A 17 -13.29 11.97 -19.28
CA VAL A 17 -13.54 10.87 -20.24
C VAL A 17 -14.89 10.15 -20.09
N GLU A 18 -15.45 9.98 -18.88
CA GLU A 18 -16.57 9.02 -18.74
C GLU A 18 -17.42 9.16 -17.46
N VAL A 19 -18.74 9.35 -17.55
CA VAL A 19 -19.68 9.47 -16.41
C VAL A 19 -20.25 8.10 -15.97
N VAL A 20 -19.73 7.47 -14.91
CA VAL A 20 -20.17 6.17 -14.32
C VAL A 20 -21.29 6.13 -13.25
N GLN A 21 -22.34 5.35 -13.50
CA GLN A 21 -23.38 4.88 -12.56
C GLN A 21 -23.00 4.49 -11.08
N ASP A 22 -23.41 5.13 -9.98
CA ASP A 22 -23.24 4.63 -8.60
C ASP A 22 -24.23 3.49 -8.30
N ARG A 23 -24.22 2.93 -7.08
CA ARG A 23 -25.12 1.81 -6.70
C ARG A 23 -26.63 2.13 -6.77
N HIS A 24 -27.00 3.39 -6.95
CA HIS A 24 -28.37 3.88 -7.16
C HIS A 24 -28.62 4.33 -8.61
N GLY A 25 -27.62 4.27 -9.48
CA GLY A 25 -27.72 4.76 -10.85
C GLY A 25 -27.27 6.21 -11.06
N ASN A 26 -26.34 6.78 -10.26
CA ASN A 26 -25.78 8.14 -10.52
C ASN A 26 -24.42 8.21 -11.29
N PRO A 27 -24.27 8.94 -12.41
CA PRO A 27 -23.05 8.92 -13.24
C PRO A 27 -21.79 9.60 -12.60
N ILE A 28 -20.55 9.12 -12.84
CA ILE A 28 -19.25 9.43 -12.17
C ILE A 28 -18.09 9.64 -13.20
N GLU A 29 -17.60 10.86 -13.41
CA GLU A 29 -16.44 11.18 -14.27
C GLU A 29 -15.11 11.35 -13.54
N ILE A 30 -14.12 10.45 -13.73
CA ILE A 30 -12.82 10.59 -13.04
C ILE A 30 -11.63 10.70 -14.00
N PHE A 31 -11.26 11.92 -14.40
CA PHE A 31 -9.93 12.18 -14.97
C PHE A 31 -9.39 13.59 -14.72
N ASP A 32 -8.67 13.70 -13.61
CA ASP A 32 -7.36 14.36 -13.41
C ASP A 32 -6.60 13.39 -12.46
N PRO A 33 -5.30 13.53 -12.11
CA PRO A 33 -4.68 12.56 -11.21
C PRO A 33 -5.54 12.30 -9.97
N PRO A 34 -5.84 11.03 -9.62
CA PRO A 34 -6.89 10.66 -8.67
C PRO A 34 -6.67 11.29 -7.30
N PHE A 35 -5.41 11.46 -6.91
CA PHE A 35 -5.02 12.10 -5.67
C PHE A 35 -5.36 13.60 -5.58
N TYR A 36 -5.81 14.27 -6.65
CA TYR A 36 -6.36 15.64 -6.58
C TYR A 36 -7.87 15.70 -6.38
N ARG A 37 -8.56 14.56 -6.49
CA ARG A 37 -10.02 14.50 -6.44
C ARG A 37 -10.49 14.47 -4.99
N ASN A 38 -11.54 15.24 -4.68
CA ASN A 38 -12.08 15.34 -3.31
C ASN A 38 -12.53 13.98 -2.80
N GLU A 39 -13.07 13.14 -3.67
CA GLU A 39 -13.57 11.81 -3.34
C GLU A 39 -12.48 10.89 -2.79
N PHE A 40 -11.23 11.08 -3.22
CA PHE A 40 -10.08 10.37 -2.65
C PHE A 40 -9.66 10.95 -1.30
N GLU A 41 -9.84 12.24 -1.07
CA GLU A 41 -9.62 12.84 0.24
C GLU A 41 -10.71 12.42 1.21
N ASP A 42 -11.98 12.51 0.83
CA ASP A 42 -13.12 12.10 1.65
C ASP A 42 -13.03 10.62 2.03
N ALA A 43 -12.70 9.73 1.09
CA ALA A 43 -12.48 8.32 1.37
C ALA A 43 -11.28 8.08 2.30
N TYR A 44 -10.19 8.85 2.12
CA TYR A 44 -9.06 8.83 3.05
C TYR A 44 -9.46 9.30 4.46
N ARG A 45 -10.21 10.40 4.57
CA ARG A 45 -10.68 10.94 5.85
C ARG A 45 -11.63 9.96 6.54
N PHE A 46 -12.53 9.29 5.81
CA PHE A 46 -13.31 8.19 6.37
C PHE A 46 -12.42 7.08 6.96
N ILE A 47 -11.36 6.68 6.26
CA ILE A 47 -10.42 5.68 6.80
C ILE A 47 -9.73 6.20 8.06
N ILE A 48 -9.32 7.47 8.10
CA ILE A 48 -8.60 8.04 9.25
C ILE A 48 -9.52 8.28 10.45
N ASP A 49 -10.68 8.87 10.22
CA ASP A 49 -11.55 9.42 11.26
C ASP A 49 -12.56 8.37 11.77
N ASP A 50 -13.09 7.50 10.89
CA ASP A 50 -14.23 6.63 11.22
C ASP A 50 -13.93 5.12 11.16
N TYR A 51 -13.13 4.66 10.19
CA TYR A 51 -12.90 3.24 9.99
C TYR A 51 -12.05 2.64 11.12
N VAL A 52 -12.51 1.57 11.76
CA VAL A 52 -11.73 0.86 12.78
C VAL A 52 -10.88 -0.23 12.11
N VAL A 53 -9.57 -0.05 12.15
CA VAL A 53 -8.62 -1.05 11.65
C VAL A 53 -8.46 -2.14 12.70
N ALA A 54 -8.75 -3.39 12.32
CA ALA A 54 -8.58 -4.53 13.22
C ALA A 54 -7.10 -4.74 13.55
N PRO A 55 -6.75 -4.98 14.84
CA PRO A 55 -5.38 -5.32 15.23
C PRO A 55 -4.87 -6.58 14.54
N ARG A 56 -3.61 -6.55 14.11
CA ARG A 56 -2.86 -7.68 13.54
C ARG A 56 -1.41 -7.57 13.94
N GLU A 57 -0.70 -8.70 13.99
CA GLU A 57 0.75 -8.67 14.27
C GLU A 57 1.50 -7.86 13.20
N ILE A 58 1.13 -8.03 11.93
CA ILE A 58 1.83 -7.43 10.78
C ILE A 58 0.92 -6.52 9.95
N GLY A 59 1.35 -5.30 9.67
CA GLY A 59 0.81 -4.46 8.59
C GLY A 59 1.65 -4.60 7.31
N LEU A 60 1.10 -5.21 6.26
CA LEU A 60 1.75 -5.38 4.95
C LEU A 60 1.28 -4.30 3.97
N PHE A 61 2.17 -3.37 3.62
CA PHE A 61 1.88 -2.26 2.71
C PHE A 61 2.28 -2.62 1.27
N LEU A 62 1.29 -2.79 0.39
CA LEU A 62 1.49 -3.13 -1.01
C LEU A 62 1.10 -1.97 -1.94
N PRO A 63 1.86 -1.69 -3.01
CA PRO A 63 1.54 -0.61 -3.91
C PRO A 63 0.26 -0.91 -4.70
N CYS A 64 -0.47 0.15 -5.03
CA CYS A 64 -1.66 0.11 -5.85
C CYS A 64 -1.35 -0.45 -7.25
N ALA A 65 -2.37 -0.99 -7.90
CA ALA A 65 -2.26 -1.55 -9.24
C ALA A 65 -3.18 -0.82 -10.24
N VAL A 66 -2.85 -0.91 -11.53
CA VAL A 66 -3.70 -0.37 -12.60
C VAL A 66 -5.04 -1.10 -12.65
N ARG A 67 -5.02 -2.44 -12.50
CA ARG A 67 -6.21 -3.27 -12.46
C ARG A 67 -6.87 -3.22 -11.08
N LYS A 68 -8.19 -2.98 -11.05
CA LYS A 68 -9.04 -2.95 -9.86
C LYS A 68 -10.13 -4.03 -9.98
N PRO A 69 -10.63 -4.59 -8.87
CA PRO A 69 -10.07 -4.47 -7.51
C PRO A 69 -8.62 -5.00 -7.49
N TYR A 70 -7.80 -4.42 -6.62
CA TYR A 70 -6.34 -4.61 -6.67
C TYR A 70 -5.95 -6.07 -6.45
N SER A 71 -6.65 -6.78 -5.56
CA SER A 71 -6.51 -8.22 -5.32
C SER A 71 -6.60 -9.08 -6.57
N GLN A 72 -7.25 -8.59 -7.63
CA GLN A 72 -7.39 -9.30 -8.90
C GLN A 72 -6.29 -8.96 -9.91
N SER A 73 -5.40 -8.02 -9.60
CA SER A 73 -4.24 -7.70 -10.45
C SER A 73 -3.22 -8.84 -10.46
N PRO A 74 -2.50 -9.07 -11.58
CA PRO A 74 -1.46 -10.11 -11.63
C PRO A 74 -0.40 -9.98 -10.54
N SER A 75 0.03 -8.76 -10.23
CA SER A 75 1.01 -8.48 -9.18
C SER A 75 0.48 -8.82 -7.79
N HIS A 76 -0.73 -8.37 -7.43
CA HIS A 76 -1.31 -8.70 -6.12
C HIS A 76 -1.58 -10.20 -5.97
N LYS A 77 -2.03 -10.89 -7.02
CA LYS A 77 -2.17 -12.36 -6.99
C LYS A 77 -0.84 -13.07 -6.75
N LEU A 78 0.25 -12.54 -7.32
CA LEU A 78 1.59 -13.04 -7.07
C LEU A 78 2.02 -12.78 -5.61
N PHE A 79 1.93 -11.53 -5.14
CA PHE A 79 2.30 -11.15 -3.78
C PHE A 79 1.51 -11.96 -2.76
N ARG A 80 0.21 -12.12 -2.97
CA ARG A 80 -0.67 -12.89 -2.10
C ARG A 80 -0.25 -14.36 -2.01
N ARG A 81 0.11 -14.99 -3.12
CA ARG A 81 0.64 -16.38 -3.12
C ARG A 81 1.94 -16.52 -2.32
N ILE A 82 2.80 -15.50 -2.35
CA ILE A 82 4.06 -15.50 -1.57
C ILE A 82 3.73 -15.34 -0.08
N ILE A 83 2.93 -14.33 0.26
CA ILE A 83 2.52 -14.03 1.64
C ILE A 83 1.81 -15.23 2.28
N ASP A 84 0.79 -15.79 1.62
CA ASP A 84 0.04 -16.96 2.11
C ASP A 84 0.89 -18.23 2.19
N GLY A 85 2.03 -18.27 1.49
CA GLY A 85 2.99 -19.37 1.56
C GLY A 85 3.94 -19.29 2.77
N VAL A 86 3.98 -18.16 3.48
CA VAL A 86 4.91 -17.90 4.59
C VAL A 86 4.18 -17.57 5.90
N LEU A 87 3.15 -16.72 5.83
CA LEU A 87 2.44 -16.19 7.00
C LEU A 87 1.03 -16.79 7.11
N ALA A 88 0.54 -16.98 8.34
CA ALA A 88 -0.85 -17.36 8.54
C ALA A 88 -1.78 -16.15 8.27
N PRO A 89 -2.94 -16.34 7.62
CA PRO A 89 -3.86 -15.24 7.32
C PRO A 89 -4.36 -14.43 8.54
N ALA A 90 -4.24 -14.99 9.75
CA ALA A 90 -4.63 -14.31 10.99
C ALA A 90 -3.58 -13.29 11.48
N ASP A 91 -2.34 -13.40 11.01
CA ASP A 91 -1.20 -12.66 11.54
C ASP A 91 -1.01 -11.30 10.85
N TYR A 92 -1.55 -11.13 9.63
CA TYR A 92 -1.28 -9.95 8.82
C TYR A 92 -2.52 -9.23 8.32
N HIS A 93 -2.38 -7.92 8.12
CA HIS A 93 -3.33 -7.05 7.45
C HIS A 93 -2.67 -6.48 6.19
N ILE A 94 -3.27 -6.67 5.01
CA ILE A 94 -2.84 -6.00 3.78
C ILE A 94 -3.43 -4.59 3.70
N VAL A 95 -2.56 -3.61 3.53
CA VAL A 95 -2.89 -2.22 3.24
C VAL A 95 -2.34 -1.86 1.88
N ILE A 96 -3.17 -1.28 1.03
CA ILE A 96 -2.82 -0.87 -0.32
C ILE A 96 -2.52 0.62 -0.30
N PHE A 97 -1.45 1.08 -0.95
CA PHE A 97 -1.09 2.49 -0.96
C PHE A 97 -0.60 2.98 -2.33
N GLY A 98 -0.49 4.30 -2.51
CA GLY A 98 -0.04 4.92 -3.75
C GLY A 98 -1.06 5.90 -4.30
N THR A 99 -1.31 5.89 -5.62
CA THR A 99 -2.16 6.91 -6.27
C THR A 99 -3.57 7.06 -5.68
N CYS A 100 -4.04 6.06 -4.94
CA CYS A 100 -5.30 6.04 -4.21
C CYS A 100 -5.24 6.54 -2.76
N GLY A 101 -4.07 6.84 -2.20
CA GLY A 101 -3.85 6.91 -0.76
C GLY A 101 -3.82 5.52 -0.11
N THR A 102 -3.86 5.46 1.22
CA THR A 102 -3.80 4.23 2.01
C THR A 102 -5.19 3.60 2.20
N VAL A 103 -5.32 2.32 1.84
CA VAL A 103 -6.59 1.60 1.73
C VAL A 103 -6.44 0.19 2.32
N PRO A 104 -7.07 -0.13 3.47
CA PRO A 104 -7.26 -1.51 3.93
C PRO A 104 -7.83 -2.38 2.79
N ALA A 105 -7.26 -3.57 2.56
CA ALA A 105 -7.60 -4.38 1.39
C ALA A 105 -9.08 -4.75 1.31
N GLU A 106 -9.76 -4.92 2.44
CA GLU A 106 -11.20 -5.15 2.55
C GLU A 106 -12.06 -3.99 2.02
N LEU A 107 -11.50 -2.77 1.91
CA LEU A 107 -12.16 -1.59 1.38
C LEU A 107 -11.87 -1.35 -0.11
N GLU A 108 -11.09 -2.20 -0.79
CA GLU A 108 -10.66 -1.95 -2.18
C GLU A 108 -11.81 -1.85 -3.19
N CYS A 109 -12.98 -2.41 -2.87
CA CYS A 109 -14.17 -2.35 -3.70
C CYS A 109 -15.01 -1.10 -3.46
N MET A 110 -14.68 -0.29 -2.44
CA MET A 110 -15.34 0.97 -2.14
C MET A 110 -15.01 2.02 -3.20
N TYR A 111 -15.96 2.93 -3.42
CA TYR A 111 -15.70 4.16 -4.16
C TYR A 111 -14.74 5.07 -3.36
N PRO A 112 -13.71 5.69 -3.97
CA PRO A 112 -13.39 5.72 -5.40
C PRO A 112 -12.36 4.66 -5.84
N TYR A 113 -11.86 3.82 -4.93
CA TYR A 113 -10.70 2.94 -5.16
C TYR A 113 -10.90 1.95 -6.30
N ARG A 114 -12.10 1.41 -6.45
CA ARG A 114 -12.42 0.49 -7.56
C ARG A 114 -12.58 1.19 -8.91
N ASN A 115 -12.84 2.49 -8.93
CA ASN A 115 -13.43 3.19 -10.08
C ASN A 115 -12.46 4.03 -10.90
N TYR A 116 -11.27 4.36 -10.37
CA TYR A 116 -10.32 5.19 -11.10
C TYR A 116 -9.39 4.39 -12.01
N HIS A 117 -8.96 5.04 -13.10
CA HIS A 117 -7.93 4.51 -13.98
C HIS A 117 -6.79 5.53 -14.14
N TYR A 118 -5.66 5.29 -13.47
CA TYR A 118 -4.50 6.17 -13.53
C TYR A 118 -3.18 5.40 -13.39
N MET A 119 -2.14 5.85 -14.09
CA MET A 119 -0.80 5.26 -14.08
C MET A 119 0.24 6.37 -13.87
N LEU A 120 0.77 6.46 -12.65
CA LEU A 120 1.74 7.51 -12.27
C LEU A 120 3.03 7.43 -13.08
N GLY A 121 3.49 6.23 -13.45
CA GLY A 121 4.72 6.04 -14.23
C GLY A 121 4.71 6.70 -15.62
N LYS A 122 3.53 7.09 -16.13
CA LYS A 122 3.39 7.84 -17.39
C LYS A 122 3.34 9.36 -17.19
N ALA A 123 3.35 9.86 -15.96
CA ALA A 123 3.33 11.28 -15.68
C ALA A 123 4.71 11.90 -15.96
N THR A 124 4.80 12.70 -17.01
CA THR A 124 6.02 13.45 -17.38
C THR A 124 6.06 14.84 -16.76
N ASP A 125 4.95 15.30 -16.18
CA ASP A 125 4.87 16.60 -15.51
C ASP A 125 5.45 16.51 -14.09
N GLU A 126 6.59 17.16 -13.88
CA GLU A 126 7.28 17.23 -12.59
C GLU A 126 6.42 17.83 -11.47
N ARG A 127 5.49 18.74 -11.81
CA ARG A 127 4.53 19.26 -10.83
C ARG A 127 3.61 18.15 -10.32
N ILE A 128 3.10 17.30 -11.22
CA ILE A 128 2.23 16.17 -10.85
C ILE A 128 3.00 15.18 -9.96
N ARG A 129 4.26 14.90 -10.28
CA ARG A 129 5.11 13.98 -9.49
C ARG A 129 5.38 14.53 -8.09
N ARG A 130 5.69 15.82 -7.98
CA ARG A 130 5.90 16.50 -6.69
C ARG A 130 4.62 16.52 -5.86
N ASP A 131 3.48 16.84 -6.48
CA ASP A 131 2.20 16.91 -5.79
C ASP A 131 1.74 15.54 -5.34
N PHE A 132 1.91 14.50 -6.17
CA PHE A 132 1.73 13.10 -5.77
C PHE A 132 2.54 12.79 -4.52
N HIS A 133 3.86 13.04 -4.55
CA HIS A 133 4.75 12.74 -3.44
C HIS A 133 4.27 13.42 -2.15
N ARG A 134 3.94 14.72 -2.21
CA ARG A 134 3.44 15.47 -1.04
C ARG A 134 2.14 14.90 -0.49
N ILE A 135 1.17 14.60 -1.35
CA ILE A 135 -0.14 14.08 -0.94
C ILE A 135 0.01 12.67 -0.36
N GLU A 136 0.84 11.84 -0.99
CA GLU A 136 1.08 10.47 -0.54
C GLU A 136 1.77 10.42 0.82
N VAL A 137 2.78 11.26 1.04
CA VAL A 137 3.41 11.42 2.36
C VAL A 137 2.39 11.84 3.41
N TYR A 138 1.55 12.83 3.11
CA TYR A 138 0.48 13.25 4.04
C TYR A 138 -0.45 12.08 4.41
N ARG A 139 -0.90 11.32 3.41
CA ARG A 139 -1.83 10.21 3.64
C ARG A 139 -1.19 9.07 4.42
N LEU A 140 0.02 8.67 4.03
CA LEU A 140 0.81 7.65 4.72
C LEU A 140 1.06 8.04 6.18
N LYS A 141 1.45 9.29 6.47
CA LYS A 141 1.65 9.76 7.85
C LYS A 141 0.40 9.55 8.69
N GLY A 142 -0.76 9.99 8.21
CA GLY A 142 -2.00 9.84 8.98
C GLY A 142 -2.38 8.38 9.21
N TYR A 143 -2.17 7.50 8.23
CA TYR A 143 -2.47 6.07 8.41
C TYR A 143 -1.48 5.37 9.33
N LEU A 144 -0.18 5.68 9.24
CA LEU A 144 0.82 5.17 10.16
C LEU A 144 0.49 5.58 11.60
N GLU A 145 0.15 6.85 11.84
CA GLU A 145 -0.26 7.33 13.17
C GLU A 145 -1.54 6.64 13.66
N LYS A 146 -2.57 6.56 12.81
CA LYS A 146 -3.83 5.87 13.14
C LYS A 146 -3.58 4.43 13.58
N THR A 147 -2.65 3.76 12.91
CA THR A 147 -2.37 2.33 13.13
C THR A 147 -1.18 2.08 14.05
N ARG A 148 -0.66 3.10 14.74
CA ARG A 148 0.56 3.02 15.58
C ARG A 148 0.54 1.84 16.56
N GLU A 149 -0.58 1.65 17.24
CA GLU A 149 -0.79 0.57 18.22
C GLU A 149 -1.58 -0.62 17.64
N THR A 150 -1.90 -0.58 16.35
CA THR A 150 -2.71 -1.61 15.67
C THR A 150 -1.84 -2.72 15.08
N TYR A 151 -0.60 -2.40 14.69
CA TYR A 151 0.37 -3.34 14.18
C TYR A 151 1.63 -3.33 15.03
N ARG A 152 2.14 -4.52 15.37
CA ARG A 152 3.42 -4.68 16.04
C ARG A 152 4.58 -4.49 15.05
N HIS A 153 4.46 -5.11 13.87
CA HIS A 153 5.43 -5.01 12.78
C HIS A 153 4.79 -4.42 11.53
N ARG A 154 5.59 -3.73 10.70
CA ARG A 154 5.13 -3.13 9.44
C ARG A 154 6.16 -3.37 8.37
N LEU A 155 5.73 -3.88 7.22
CA LEU A 155 6.59 -4.12 6.07
C LEU A 155 5.93 -3.54 4.82
N ALA A 156 6.65 -2.71 4.08
CA ALA A 156 6.22 -2.18 2.79
C ALA A 156 7.02 -2.78 1.64
N TYR A 157 6.31 -3.35 0.67
CA TYR A 157 6.91 -3.93 -0.53
C TYR A 157 6.85 -2.95 -1.71
N CYS A 158 7.81 -2.04 -1.82
CA CYS A 158 7.74 -0.91 -2.75
C CYS A 158 9.09 -0.39 -3.25
N ILE A 159 9.05 0.21 -4.44
CA ILE A 159 10.16 0.87 -5.13
C ILE A 159 9.75 2.28 -5.60
N GLY A 160 10.73 3.07 -6.04
CA GLY A 160 10.52 4.34 -6.73
C GLY A 160 9.77 5.40 -5.93
N PRO A 161 8.88 6.17 -6.58
CA PRO A 161 8.13 7.24 -5.91
C PRO A 161 7.32 6.79 -4.70
N PHE A 162 6.81 5.56 -4.71
CA PHE A 162 6.06 4.99 -3.59
C PHE A 162 6.97 4.71 -2.38
N ARG A 163 8.15 4.12 -2.62
CA ARG A 163 9.17 3.90 -1.59
C ARG A 163 9.63 5.20 -0.99
N LYS A 164 9.92 6.21 -1.83
CA LYS A 164 10.34 7.54 -1.38
C LYS A 164 9.32 8.18 -0.43
N ALA A 165 8.03 8.09 -0.76
CA ALA A 165 6.96 8.61 0.10
C ALA A 165 6.85 7.83 1.43
N MET A 166 6.96 6.50 1.40
CA MET A 166 6.96 5.66 2.61
C MET A 166 8.14 5.98 3.54
N VAL A 167 9.35 6.11 3.00
CA VAL A 167 10.55 6.48 3.76
C VAL A 167 10.36 7.82 4.46
N GLU A 168 9.84 8.83 3.76
CA GLU A 168 9.62 10.16 4.33
C GLU A 168 8.51 10.13 5.40
N ALA A 169 7.41 9.42 5.15
CA ALA A 169 6.32 9.30 6.10
C ALA A 169 6.75 8.58 7.39
N SER A 170 7.46 7.45 7.27
CA SER A 170 8.00 6.68 8.40
C SER A 170 8.97 7.53 9.24
N LYS A 171 9.90 8.24 8.60
CA LYS A 171 10.82 9.16 9.29
C LYS A 171 10.09 10.28 10.02
N ALA A 172 9.05 10.86 9.39
CA ALA A 172 8.31 11.98 9.97
C ALA A 172 7.42 11.61 11.17
N THR A 173 6.94 10.37 11.26
CA THR A 173 6.12 9.87 12.37
C THR A 173 6.93 9.15 13.45
N GLY A 174 8.17 8.76 13.13
CA GLY A 174 8.99 7.90 13.99
C GLY A 174 8.43 6.48 14.10
N ILE A 175 7.54 6.06 13.19
CA ILE A 175 6.97 4.71 13.15
C ILE A 175 7.78 3.89 12.16
N ALA A 176 8.43 2.84 12.65
CA ALA A 176 9.25 1.97 11.83
C ALA A 176 8.39 1.20 10.80
N VAL A 177 8.90 1.12 9.57
CA VAL A 177 8.36 0.31 8.48
C VAL A 177 9.54 -0.32 7.76
N ASP A 178 9.61 -1.64 7.75
CA ASP A 178 10.63 -2.39 7.01
C ASP A 178 10.35 -2.28 5.51
N LEU A 179 11.41 -2.10 4.71
CA LEU A 179 11.27 -1.78 3.29
C LEU A 179 11.92 -2.85 2.43
N LEU A 180 11.08 -3.57 1.68
CA LEU A 180 11.51 -4.51 0.67
C LEU A 180 11.08 -4.05 -0.73
N PRO A 181 11.85 -4.33 -1.79
CA PRO A 181 13.21 -4.86 -1.78
C PRO A 181 14.19 -3.96 -1.02
N SER A 182 15.34 -4.47 -0.60
CA SER A 182 16.38 -3.67 0.06
C SER A 182 17.04 -2.69 -0.93
N ASP A 183 17.65 -1.62 -0.43
CA ASP A 183 18.38 -0.69 -1.30
C ASP A 183 19.51 -1.40 -2.08
N PRO A 184 20.33 -2.31 -1.48
CA PRO A 184 21.28 -3.13 -2.23
C PRO A 184 20.67 -3.99 -3.34
N MET A 185 19.48 -4.55 -3.11
CA MET A 185 18.79 -5.34 -4.14
C MET A 185 18.30 -4.45 -5.30
N ILE A 186 17.77 -3.27 -5.00
CA ILE A 186 17.36 -2.29 -6.01
C ILE A 186 18.57 -1.87 -6.85
N GLU A 187 19.70 -1.52 -6.22
CA GLU A 187 20.93 -1.15 -6.91
C GLU A 187 21.45 -2.27 -7.82
N ARG A 188 21.39 -3.53 -7.35
CA ARG A 188 21.83 -4.70 -8.11
C ARG A 188 20.99 -4.93 -9.38
N LEU A 189 19.69 -4.68 -9.30
CA LEU A 189 18.75 -4.92 -10.41
C LEU A 189 18.46 -3.67 -11.23
N TYR A 190 19.09 -2.54 -10.90
CA TYR A 190 18.93 -1.28 -11.60
C TYR A 190 19.52 -1.36 -13.02
N ASP A 191 18.69 -1.05 -14.01
CA ASP A 191 19.08 -1.03 -15.42
C ASP A 191 18.75 0.32 -16.05
N ILE A 192 19.77 1.14 -16.29
CA ILE A 192 19.61 2.49 -16.85
C ILE A 192 19.03 2.49 -18.27
N ASP A 193 19.20 1.39 -19.01
CA ASP A 193 18.73 1.27 -20.38
C ASP A 193 17.25 0.84 -20.46
N CYS A 194 16.67 0.44 -19.31
CA CYS A 194 15.25 0.12 -19.21
C CYS A 194 14.38 1.39 -19.04
N PRO A 195 13.20 1.47 -19.69
CA PRO A 195 12.25 2.58 -19.49
C PRO A 195 11.77 2.77 -18.05
N PHE A 196 11.88 1.71 -17.24
CA PHE A 196 11.66 1.74 -15.81
C PHE A 196 12.89 1.13 -15.12
N PRO A 197 13.90 1.95 -14.77
CA PRO A 197 15.21 1.44 -14.39
C PRO A 197 15.25 0.56 -13.15
N GLU A 198 14.36 0.81 -12.18
CA GLU A 198 14.21 -0.01 -10.98
C GLU A 198 13.48 -1.35 -11.25
N GLY A 199 12.96 -1.55 -12.47
CA GLY A 199 12.31 -2.79 -12.87
C GLY A 199 10.96 -3.05 -12.19
N SER A 200 10.41 -4.25 -12.34
CA SER A 200 9.11 -4.59 -11.77
C SER A 200 9.27 -5.30 -10.43
N LEU A 201 8.42 -5.01 -9.44
CA LEU A 201 8.27 -5.80 -8.20
C LEU A 201 7.90 -7.28 -8.45
N SER A 202 7.66 -7.69 -9.70
CA SER A 202 7.51 -9.09 -10.08
C SER A 202 8.79 -9.72 -10.65
N MET A 203 9.93 -9.04 -10.56
CA MET A 203 11.24 -9.61 -10.91
C MET A 203 11.66 -10.64 -9.87
N GLN A 204 12.33 -11.71 -10.31
CA GLN A 204 12.65 -12.85 -9.47
C GLN A 204 13.48 -12.46 -8.23
N GLY A 205 14.52 -11.63 -8.38
CA GLY A 205 15.33 -11.21 -7.23
C GLY A 205 14.55 -10.44 -6.17
N TYR A 206 13.59 -9.61 -6.57
CA TYR A 206 12.69 -8.93 -5.63
C TYR A 206 11.68 -9.88 -4.98
N ILE A 207 11.23 -10.93 -5.70
CA ILE A 207 10.32 -11.94 -5.16
C ILE A 207 11.03 -12.80 -4.12
N ASP A 208 12.28 -13.19 -4.41
CA ASP A 208 13.09 -14.03 -3.53
C ASP A 208 13.38 -13.28 -2.23
N GLU A 209 13.86 -12.03 -2.31
CA GLU A 209 14.11 -11.22 -1.11
C GLU A 209 12.81 -10.89 -0.35
N PHE A 210 11.69 -10.71 -1.06
CA PHE A 210 10.40 -10.53 -0.39
C PHE A 210 10.00 -11.76 0.42
N ARG A 211 10.20 -12.96 -0.12
CA ARG A 211 9.95 -14.21 0.60
C ARG A 211 10.86 -14.34 1.81
N GLU A 212 12.16 -14.13 1.64
CA GLU A 212 13.16 -14.21 2.72
C GLU A 212 12.81 -13.26 3.87
N GLY A 213 12.50 -12.00 3.57
CA GLY A 213 12.11 -11.04 4.61
C GLY A 213 10.79 -11.37 5.32
N LEU A 214 9.84 -12.01 4.63
CA LEU A 214 8.63 -12.52 5.29
C LEU A 214 8.93 -13.72 6.21
N GLU A 215 9.88 -14.58 5.84
CA GLU A 215 10.31 -15.73 6.65
C GLU A 215 11.04 -15.27 7.92
N GLU A 216 11.90 -14.25 7.82
CA GLU A 216 12.54 -13.60 8.96
C GLU A 216 11.51 -13.02 9.92
N LEU A 217 10.55 -12.23 9.39
CA LEU A 217 9.47 -11.64 10.18
C LEU A 217 8.60 -12.70 10.88
N ALA A 218 8.31 -13.81 10.19
CA ALA A 218 7.60 -14.94 10.80
C ALA A 218 8.39 -15.58 11.95
N GLY A 219 9.72 -15.63 11.83
CA GLY A 219 10.62 -16.10 12.88
C GLY A 219 10.60 -15.22 14.12
N GLU A 220 10.62 -13.89 13.95
CA GLU A 220 10.56 -12.92 15.04
C GLU A 220 9.27 -13.04 15.86
N ILE A 221 8.13 -13.21 15.20
CA ILE A 221 6.83 -13.36 15.87
C ILE A 221 6.81 -14.60 16.74
N ARG A 222 7.26 -15.75 16.20
CA ARG A 222 7.33 -17.02 16.94
C ARG A 222 8.27 -16.94 18.15
N ALA A 223 9.40 -16.24 18.00
CA ALA A 223 10.34 -16.02 19.10
C ALA A 223 9.73 -15.12 20.19
N GLY A 224 9.03 -14.05 19.79
CA GLY A 224 8.31 -13.15 20.69
C GLY A 224 7.25 -13.85 21.54
N ASP A 225 6.47 -14.75 20.95
CA ASP A 225 5.45 -15.53 21.66
C ASP A 225 6.05 -16.49 22.70
N THR A 226 7.22 -17.06 22.41
CA THR A 226 7.92 -17.99 23.32
C THR A 226 8.39 -17.25 24.59
N THR A 227 8.94 -16.03 24.43
CA THR A 227 9.39 -15.21 25.57
C THR A 227 8.24 -14.71 26.45
N ALA A 228 7.03 -14.53 25.90
CA ALA A 228 5.85 -14.13 26.67
C ALA A 228 5.29 -15.28 27.54
N LEU A 229 5.45 -16.53 27.10
CA LEU A 229 5.00 -17.72 27.84
C LEU A 229 5.92 -18.08 29.02
N GLU A 230 7.22 -17.80 28.92
CA GLU A 230 8.20 -18.05 29.99
C GLU A 230 8.11 -17.04 31.16
N GLY A 231 7.37 -15.94 30.98
CA GLY A 231 7.21 -14.87 31.98
C GLY A 231 6.05 -15.05 32.97
N CYS A 232 5.35 -16.19 32.98
CA CYS A 232 4.24 -16.42 33.91
C CYS A 232 4.76 -17.11 35.19
N PRO A 233 4.93 -16.41 36.33
CA PRO A 233 5.39 -17.06 37.55
C PRO A 233 4.27 -17.97 38.06
N GLU A 234 4.58 -19.25 38.23
CA GLU A 234 3.71 -20.20 38.91
C GLU A 234 3.22 -19.60 40.23
N ARG A 235 1.92 -19.32 40.32
CA ARG A 235 1.30 -19.00 41.60
C ARG A 235 1.35 -20.27 42.46
N ARG A 236 2.40 -20.41 43.27
CA ARG A 236 2.42 -21.33 44.40
C ARG A 236 1.28 -20.94 45.33
N GLY A 237 0.20 -21.72 45.28
CA GLY A 237 -0.86 -21.65 46.28
C GLY A 237 -0.28 -21.92 47.66
N PRO A 238 -0.75 -21.24 48.72
CA PRO A 238 -0.21 -21.44 50.04
C PRO A 238 -0.62 -22.82 50.55
N ALA A 239 0.38 -23.64 50.89
CA ALA A 239 0.17 -24.80 51.73
C ALA A 239 -0.31 -24.32 53.10
N ARG A 240 -1.47 -24.80 53.55
CA ARG A 240 -1.86 -24.72 54.95
C ARG A 240 -2.23 -26.11 55.46
N ALA A 241 -1.75 -26.32 56.68
CA ALA A 241 -1.70 -27.54 57.48
C ALA A 241 -3.06 -28.04 57.96
#